data_AF-A0A101T1V0-F1
#
_entry.id   AF-A0A101T1V0-F1
#
_cell.length_a   1.000
_cell.length_b   1.000
_cell.length_c   1.000
_cell.angle_alpha   90.00
_cell.angle_beta   90.00
_cell.angle_gamma   90.00
#
_symmetry.space_group_name_H-M   'P 1'
#
loop_
_entity.id
_entity.type
_entity.pdbx_description
1 polymer ?
#
loop_
_entity_poly.entity_id
_entity_poly.type
_entity_poly.pdbx_seq_one_letter_code
_entity_poly.pdbx_strand_id
1 'polypeptide(L)'
;MSTIRRMNTYTIDHEGRTYGLSESGPLELSTGLSAWIRMVSAWVEQGRDVERAAGALGDAHAAQARRVRDAMLSVGALRRFGAPGEVTYAGERDDLARAVERSAVPLPGVLLGAGPLFGDWFDEVRAAAGAGRAGVVLLTERAAVVAGPMDAGQLAEVVTALRCGDLRDGRPGPDVVRTAAAQLVRRAALGAGDPWSGPMVTREETTTWRALPHPWRPAPAGEVTGPFDERVMAAVDPVHGVVREIGEDDLPQVPRHLTRARVVGRSPVRPLDAEIVADGADYAEARRRVVLDAFALHLESTLDPRAVTDAAGEPVVGADAGLDALRAATDRIASAPGRYLLPGRRVADDAPVLVPVDRARRRGEGAGPALGTAAAETRDDALATALLGVLESRAAGGTGPLARVVHEEHLPAGVRAALEQLRLSDRDAWLGVVPDGDVPTAVATSRHGTAYACGVSHAAAATRALERAVLAEQVLLHGRADLVPRNWSAPVPRPGQAVGLPTAAPVPLAELRRAVALHAPDAAVVDLDHDPGVVRLGISAVKVVVD
;
A
#
# COMPACT_ATOMS: atom_id res chain seq x y z
N MET A 1 3.76 45.56 22.80
CA MET A 1 3.01 46.26 21.72
C MET A 1 3.49 45.74 20.38
N SER A 2 2.53 45.48 19.51
CA SER A 2 2.60 44.84 18.19
C SER A 2 3.70 45.37 17.26
N THR A 3 4.64 44.51 16.86
CA THR A 3 5.38 44.68 15.59
C THR A 3 4.51 44.12 14.48
N ILE A 4 3.68 44.99 13.91
CA ILE A 4 2.86 44.69 12.73
C ILE A 4 3.80 44.30 11.58
N ARG A 5 3.79 43.01 11.20
CA ARG A 5 4.23 42.56 9.87
C ARG A 5 3.39 43.30 8.83
N ARG A 6 3.92 44.36 8.21
CA ARG A 6 3.39 44.90 6.95
C ARG A 6 4.08 44.16 5.80
N MET A 7 3.49 43.03 5.43
CA MET A 7 3.69 42.39 4.15
C MET A 7 2.54 42.91 3.28
N ASN A 8 2.83 43.71 2.26
CA ASN A 8 2.06 43.89 1.01
C ASN A 8 2.59 45.14 0.27
N THR A 9 3.31 44.91 -0.83
CA THR A 9 3.74 45.95 -1.78
C THR A 9 2.63 46.34 -2.76
N TYR A 10 1.45 45.73 -2.63
CA TYR A 10 0.24 46.11 -3.35
C TYR A 10 -1.03 45.88 -2.52
N THR A 11 -2.03 46.74 -2.72
CA THR A 11 -3.38 46.60 -2.12
C THR A 11 -4.37 46.30 -3.24
N ILE A 12 -5.22 45.29 -3.07
CA ILE A 12 -6.33 45.00 -4.00
C ILE A 12 -7.62 45.42 -3.30
N ASP A 13 -8.38 46.33 -3.89
CA ASP A 13 -9.68 46.72 -3.35
C ASP A 13 -10.78 45.72 -3.72
N HIS A 14 -11.95 45.92 -3.13
CA HIS A 14 -13.14 45.09 -3.34
C HIS A 14 -13.71 45.19 -4.76
N GLU A 15 -13.30 46.20 -5.56
CA GLU A 15 -13.63 46.33 -6.98
C GLU A 15 -12.60 45.61 -7.88
N GLY A 16 -11.55 45.02 -7.31
CA GLY A 16 -10.52 44.28 -8.03
C GLY A 16 -9.40 45.14 -8.61
N ARG A 17 -9.28 46.41 -8.21
CA ARG A 17 -8.18 47.31 -8.63
C ARG A 17 -6.95 47.08 -7.76
N THR A 18 -5.77 47.05 -8.37
CA THR A 18 -4.50 46.78 -7.68
C THR A 18 -3.63 48.03 -7.63
N TYR A 19 -3.30 48.49 -6.42
CA TYR A 19 -2.45 49.66 -6.17
C TYR A 19 -1.06 49.21 -5.74
N GLY A 20 0.00 49.62 -6.44
CA GLY A 20 1.40 49.33 -6.06
C GLY A 20 2.22 50.61 -5.87
N LEU A 21 3.17 50.59 -4.93
CA LEU A 21 4.16 51.65 -4.74
C LEU A 21 5.51 51.20 -5.33
N SER A 22 6.04 51.98 -6.29
CA SER A 22 7.45 51.91 -6.72
C SER A 22 8.25 53.05 -6.09
N GLU A 23 9.58 52.99 -6.10
CA GLU A 23 10.47 54.09 -5.66
C GLU A 23 10.25 55.41 -6.44
N SER A 24 9.58 55.35 -7.60
CA SER A 24 9.27 56.47 -8.50
C SER A 24 7.81 56.97 -8.42
N GLY A 25 7.01 56.48 -7.46
CA GLY A 25 5.62 56.89 -7.25
C GLY A 25 4.57 55.79 -7.51
N PRO A 26 3.28 56.09 -7.28
CA PRO A 26 2.19 55.12 -7.40
C PRO A 26 1.95 54.74 -8.87
N LEU A 27 1.88 53.42 -9.12
CA LEU A 27 1.65 52.84 -10.44
C LEU A 27 0.24 52.23 -10.46
N GLU A 28 -0.66 52.79 -11.26
CA GLU A 28 -2.02 52.27 -11.43
C GLU A 28 -2.00 51.12 -12.46
N LEU A 29 -2.10 49.88 -11.98
CA LEU A 29 -2.10 48.68 -12.81
C LEU A 29 -3.56 48.25 -13.04
N SER A 30 -4.04 48.40 -14.27
CA SER A 30 -5.44 48.18 -14.63
C SER A 30 -5.94 46.75 -14.32
N THR A 31 -7.27 46.64 -14.15
CA THR A 31 -8.04 45.45 -13.71
C THR A 31 -7.79 44.16 -14.49
N GLY A 32 -7.21 44.23 -15.69
CA GLY A 32 -6.83 43.05 -16.48
C GLY A 32 -5.61 42.31 -15.93
N LEU A 33 -4.65 42.97 -15.26
CA LEU A 33 -3.37 42.37 -14.87
C LEU A 33 -3.44 41.53 -13.59
N SER A 34 -4.38 41.82 -12.69
CA SER A 34 -4.46 41.17 -11.37
C SER A 34 -4.83 39.69 -11.45
N ALA A 35 -5.61 39.29 -12.46
CA ALA A 35 -5.91 37.89 -12.76
C ALA A 35 -4.67 37.14 -13.27
N TRP A 36 -3.85 37.78 -14.12
CA TRP A 36 -2.58 37.20 -14.59
C TRP A 36 -1.56 37.06 -13.45
N ILE A 37 -1.45 38.05 -12.56
CA ILE A 37 -0.57 37.96 -11.40
C ILE A 37 -1.00 36.82 -10.49
N ARG A 38 -2.29 36.72 -10.16
CA ARG A 38 -2.82 35.61 -9.35
C ARG A 38 -2.60 34.26 -10.00
N MET A 39 -2.79 34.16 -11.31
CA MET A 39 -2.59 32.93 -12.06
C MET A 39 -1.11 32.51 -12.12
N VAL A 40 -0.21 33.46 -12.40
CA VAL A 40 1.25 33.19 -12.43
C VAL A 40 1.75 32.86 -11.02
N SER A 41 1.32 33.59 -9.98
CA SER A 41 1.62 33.25 -8.59
C SER A 41 1.09 31.87 -8.21
N ALA A 42 -0.15 31.53 -8.56
CA ALA A 42 -0.73 30.21 -8.31
C ALA A 42 0.06 29.10 -9.02
N TRP A 43 0.49 29.31 -10.27
CA TRP A 43 1.35 28.36 -10.96
C TRP A 43 2.70 28.19 -10.27
N VAL A 44 3.30 29.28 -9.80
CA VAL A 44 4.56 29.24 -9.04
C VAL A 44 4.36 28.54 -7.69
N GLU A 45 3.27 28.82 -6.96
CA GLU A 45 2.90 28.16 -5.70
C GLU A 45 2.62 26.66 -5.89
N GLN A 46 2.02 26.29 -7.03
CA GLN A 46 1.77 24.92 -7.47
C GLN A 46 3.02 24.24 -8.05
N GLY A 47 4.13 24.96 -8.25
CA GLY A 47 5.36 24.42 -8.83
C GLY A 47 5.28 24.09 -10.33
N ARG A 48 4.33 24.69 -11.06
CA ARG A 48 4.17 24.52 -12.50
C ARG A 48 5.17 25.40 -13.27
N ASP A 49 5.74 24.88 -14.34
CA ASP A 49 6.57 25.67 -15.27
C ASP A 49 5.68 26.75 -15.94
N VAL A 50 5.95 28.02 -15.63
CA VAL A 50 5.20 29.18 -16.13
C VAL A 50 5.29 29.30 -17.65
N GLU A 51 6.39 28.91 -18.30
CA GLU A 51 6.52 28.93 -19.76
C GLU A 51 5.63 27.88 -20.43
N ARG A 52 5.57 26.69 -19.84
CA ARG A 52 4.70 25.62 -20.34
C ARG A 52 3.23 25.92 -20.06
N ALA A 53 2.91 26.42 -18.87
CA ALA A 53 1.55 26.83 -18.51
C ALA A 53 1.07 28.00 -19.38
N ALA A 54 1.95 28.96 -19.68
CA ALA A 54 1.69 30.03 -20.63
C ALA A 54 1.44 29.49 -22.04
N GLY A 55 2.25 28.55 -22.53
CA GLY A 55 2.10 27.94 -23.86
C GLY A 55 0.76 27.24 -24.08
N ALA A 56 0.10 26.76 -23.02
CA ALA A 56 -1.22 26.14 -23.09
C ALA A 56 -2.39 27.14 -23.28
N LEU A 57 -2.14 28.45 -23.15
CA LEU A 57 -3.16 29.50 -23.26
C LEU A 57 -3.30 30.12 -24.66
N GLY A 58 -2.51 29.65 -25.63
CA GLY A 58 -2.39 30.24 -26.97
C GLY A 58 -1.44 31.45 -27.02
N ASP A 59 -0.86 31.72 -28.19
CA ASP A 59 0.35 32.56 -28.34
C ASP A 59 0.24 33.98 -27.74
N ALA A 60 -0.91 34.64 -27.90
CA ALA A 60 -1.13 35.99 -27.38
C ALA A 60 -1.19 36.03 -25.85
N HIS A 61 -1.87 35.05 -25.24
CA HIS A 61 -1.98 34.89 -23.80
C HIS A 61 -0.69 34.35 -23.17
N ALA A 62 0.03 33.49 -23.89
CA ALA A 62 1.35 33.03 -23.49
C ALA A 62 2.34 34.20 -23.38
N ALA A 63 2.36 35.07 -24.40
CA ALA A 63 3.17 36.28 -24.39
C ALA A 63 2.78 37.23 -23.24
N GLN A 64 1.49 37.32 -22.92
CA GLN A 64 1.02 38.13 -21.80
C GLN A 64 1.44 37.57 -20.43
N ALA A 65 1.32 36.25 -20.22
CA ALA A 65 1.79 35.60 -18.98
C ALA A 65 3.30 35.80 -18.77
N ARG A 66 4.11 35.68 -19.85
CA ARG A 66 5.56 35.95 -19.82
C ARG A 66 5.86 37.39 -19.42
N ARG A 67 5.21 38.36 -20.05
CA ARG A 67 5.36 39.79 -19.72
C ARG A 67 5.00 40.08 -18.27
N VAL A 68 3.94 39.45 -17.75
CA VAL A 68 3.52 39.60 -16.35
C VAL A 68 4.54 38.99 -15.39
N ARG A 69 5.06 37.79 -15.67
CA ARG A 69 6.17 37.19 -14.89
C ARG A 69 7.40 38.11 -14.89
N ASP A 70 7.82 38.60 -16.06
CA ASP A 70 9.01 39.45 -16.19
C ASP A 70 8.84 40.80 -15.48
N ALA A 71 7.62 41.37 -15.54
CA ALA A 71 7.26 42.56 -14.77
C ALA A 71 7.29 42.27 -13.25
N MET A 72 6.75 41.14 -12.80
CA MET A 72 6.80 40.71 -11.40
C MET A 72 8.25 40.50 -10.92
N LEU A 73 9.14 40.00 -11.77
CA LEU A 73 10.58 39.90 -11.51
C LEU A 73 11.25 41.28 -11.42
N SER A 74 10.87 42.19 -12.31
CA SER A 74 11.43 43.56 -12.38
C SER A 74 11.06 44.43 -11.18
N VAL A 75 9.86 44.27 -10.63
CA VAL A 75 9.38 45.05 -9.46
C VAL A 75 9.72 44.37 -8.12
N GLY A 76 10.49 43.28 -8.14
CA GLY A 76 10.90 42.55 -6.95
C GLY A 76 9.77 41.78 -6.24
N ALA A 77 8.59 41.66 -6.87
CA ALA A 77 7.51 40.80 -6.41
C ALA A 77 7.86 39.31 -6.57
N LEU A 78 8.64 39.00 -7.62
CA LEU A 78 9.47 37.81 -7.73
C LEU A 78 10.93 38.28 -7.66
N ARG A 79 11.81 37.66 -6.88
CA ARG A 79 13.21 38.11 -6.77
C ARG A 79 14.10 37.32 -7.72
N ARG A 80 14.91 37.97 -8.55
CA ARG A 80 16.10 37.36 -9.18
C ARG A 80 17.29 37.54 -8.23
N PHE A 81 17.94 36.46 -7.81
CA PHE A 81 19.18 36.52 -7.02
C PHE A 81 20.39 36.07 -7.83
N GLY A 82 21.48 36.82 -7.70
CA GLY A 82 22.69 36.75 -8.52
C GLY A 82 23.79 35.79 -8.04
N ALA A 83 23.49 34.88 -7.13
CA ALA A 83 24.38 33.75 -6.83
C ALA A 83 23.51 32.56 -6.42
N PRO A 84 23.49 31.44 -7.18
CA PRO A 84 23.02 30.19 -6.62
C PRO A 84 23.87 29.92 -5.37
N GLY A 85 23.28 29.37 -4.30
CA GLY A 85 24.04 29.00 -3.11
C GLY A 85 25.17 28.00 -3.43
N GLU A 86 25.85 27.49 -2.42
CA GLU A 86 26.88 26.43 -2.53
C GLU A 86 26.26 25.09 -2.97
N VAL A 87 25.59 25.07 -4.12
CA VAL A 87 24.93 23.91 -4.70
C VAL A 87 25.91 23.22 -5.60
N THR A 88 26.18 21.96 -5.30
CA THR A 88 26.97 21.07 -6.13
C THR A 88 26.06 20.06 -6.82
N TYR A 89 26.50 19.54 -7.96
CA TYR A 89 25.71 18.61 -8.77
C TYR A 89 26.47 17.30 -9.00
N ALA A 90 25.75 16.20 -9.05
CA ALA A 90 26.25 14.88 -9.46
C ALA A 90 25.24 14.18 -10.39
N GLY A 91 25.72 13.30 -11.27
CA GLY A 91 24.87 12.67 -12.30
C GLY A 91 24.33 13.66 -13.37
N GLU A 92 23.07 13.47 -13.78
CA GLU A 92 22.39 14.28 -14.80
C GLU A 92 22.07 15.69 -14.28
N ARG A 93 22.94 16.67 -14.57
CA ARG A 93 22.87 18.01 -13.96
C ARG A 93 22.01 19.03 -14.70
N ASP A 94 21.72 18.86 -15.99
CA ASP A 94 21.20 19.97 -16.82
C ASP A 94 19.80 20.45 -16.41
N ASP A 95 18.89 19.55 -16.02
CA ASP A 95 17.56 19.92 -15.54
C ASP A 95 17.60 20.47 -14.10
N LEU A 96 18.52 19.97 -13.26
CA LEU A 96 18.73 20.48 -11.90
C LEU A 96 19.32 21.88 -11.91
N ALA A 97 20.37 22.12 -12.70
CA ALA A 97 20.99 23.43 -12.86
C ALA A 97 19.97 24.46 -13.36
N ARG A 98 19.19 24.11 -14.40
CA ARG A 98 18.09 24.95 -14.89
C ARG A 98 17.02 25.20 -13.84
N ALA A 99 16.67 24.20 -13.02
CA ALA A 99 15.71 24.38 -11.94
C ALA A 99 16.24 25.32 -10.83
N VAL A 100 17.52 25.21 -10.47
CA VAL A 100 18.18 26.10 -9.49
C VAL A 100 18.23 27.54 -10.01
N GLU A 101 18.67 27.75 -11.26
CA GLU A 101 18.68 29.07 -11.90
C GLU A 101 17.30 29.73 -11.91
N ARG A 102 16.24 28.93 -12.07
CA ARG A 102 14.85 29.40 -12.14
C ARG A 102 14.16 29.54 -10.79
N SER A 103 14.63 28.83 -9.76
CA SER A 103 13.98 28.83 -8.44
C SER A 103 14.02 30.19 -7.77
N ALA A 104 15.02 31.03 -8.07
CA ALA A 104 15.11 32.39 -7.57
C ALA A 104 15.10 32.53 -6.03
N VAL A 105 15.37 31.45 -5.30
CA VAL A 105 15.47 31.37 -3.83
C VAL A 105 16.90 30.94 -3.47
N PRO A 106 17.56 31.57 -2.47
CA PRO A 106 18.85 31.10 -1.99
C PRO A 106 18.72 29.67 -1.44
N LEU A 107 19.54 28.78 -1.95
CA LEU A 107 19.61 27.40 -1.49
C LEU A 107 20.71 27.25 -0.42
N PRO A 108 20.47 26.47 0.65
CA PRO A 108 21.55 26.10 1.57
C PRO A 108 22.61 25.26 0.83
N GLY A 109 23.80 25.12 1.41
CA GLY A 109 24.82 24.19 0.90
C GLY A 109 24.26 22.78 0.80
N VAL A 110 24.06 22.29 -0.42
CA VAL A 110 23.39 21.03 -0.71
C VAL A 110 23.92 20.43 -2.01
N LEU A 111 24.10 19.11 -2.02
CA LEU A 111 24.41 18.39 -3.24
C LEU A 111 23.11 17.86 -3.87
N LEU A 112 22.88 18.20 -5.14
CA LEU A 112 21.71 17.73 -5.90
C LEU A 112 22.15 16.72 -6.97
N GLY A 113 21.52 15.55 -6.98
CA GLY A 113 21.79 14.52 -7.99
C GLY A 113 20.57 14.12 -8.79
N ALA A 114 20.77 13.66 -10.02
CA ALA A 114 19.73 12.97 -10.78
C ALA A 114 20.33 11.83 -11.59
N GLY A 115 19.62 10.72 -11.71
CA GLY A 115 20.13 9.57 -12.44
C GLY A 115 19.20 8.36 -12.40
N PRO A 116 19.58 7.27 -13.07
CA PRO A 116 18.81 6.02 -13.09
C PRO A 116 18.59 5.47 -11.67
N LEU A 117 17.55 4.65 -11.49
CA LEU A 117 17.24 4.07 -10.19
C LEU A 117 18.40 3.20 -9.67
N PHE A 118 19.03 2.43 -10.56
CA PHE A 118 20.20 1.60 -10.27
C PHE A 118 21.47 2.15 -10.90
N GLY A 119 22.63 1.73 -10.39
CA GLY A 119 23.95 2.11 -10.88
C GLY A 119 24.78 2.91 -9.87
N ASP A 120 26.06 3.05 -10.22
CA ASP A 120 27.13 3.52 -9.32
C ASP A 120 27.18 5.05 -9.16
N TRP A 121 26.40 5.79 -9.97
CA TRP A 121 26.32 7.25 -9.91
C TRP A 121 25.90 7.79 -8.53
N PHE A 122 25.12 7.01 -7.78
CA PHE A 122 24.71 7.40 -6.43
C PHE A 122 25.87 7.33 -5.42
N ASP A 123 26.88 6.49 -5.67
CA ASP A 123 28.08 6.49 -4.83
C ASP A 123 28.90 7.76 -5.04
N GLU A 124 28.87 8.35 -6.24
CA GLU A 124 29.44 9.68 -6.50
C GLU A 124 28.71 10.77 -5.69
N VAL A 125 27.37 10.72 -5.64
CA VAL A 125 26.54 11.61 -4.79
C VAL A 125 26.96 11.49 -3.32
N ARG A 126 27.09 10.27 -2.81
CA ARG A 126 27.51 10.01 -1.42
C ARG A 126 28.92 10.53 -1.14
N ALA A 127 29.87 10.22 -2.02
CA ALA A 127 31.26 10.62 -1.86
C ALA A 127 31.42 12.15 -1.87
N ALA A 128 30.73 12.83 -2.80
CA ALA A 128 30.79 14.28 -2.93
C ALA A 128 30.03 15.00 -1.80
N ALA A 129 28.93 14.42 -1.29
CA ALA A 129 28.18 15.01 -0.18
C ALA A 129 28.90 14.83 1.17
N GLY A 130 29.66 13.75 1.36
CA GLY A 130 30.37 13.46 2.61
C GLY A 130 29.42 13.41 3.81
N ALA A 131 29.66 14.26 4.83
CA ALA A 131 28.77 14.44 5.98
C ALA A 131 27.72 15.56 5.79
N GLY A 132 27.63 16.14 4.58
CA GLY A 132 26.72 17.22 4.24
C GLY A 132 25.31 16.74 3.85
N ARG A 133 24.51 17.69 3.34
CA ARG A 133 23.15 17.42 2.87
C ARG A 133 23.13 17.11 1.39
N ALA A 134 22.34 16.12 1.00
CA ALA A 134 22.11 15.76 -0.39
C ALA A 134 20.64 15.45 -0.66
N GLY A 135 20.23 15.63 -1.92
CA GLY A 135 18.95 15.16 -2.42
C GLY A 135 19.06 14.69 -3.87
N VAL A 136 18.23 13.73 -4.26
CA VAL A 136 18.30 13.10 -5.57
C VAL A 136 16.95 12.97 -6.27
N VAL A 137 16.98 12.99 -7.60
CA VAL A 137 15.90 12.53 -8.47
C VAL A 137 16.26 11.15 -9.03
N LEU A 138 15.51 10.13 -8.63
CA LEU A 138 15.65 8.77 -9.16
C LEU A 138 14.73 8.61 -10.37
N LEU A 139 15.31 8.27 -11.52
CA LEU A 139 14.60 8.07 -12.77
C LEU A 139 14.13 6.62 -12.91
N THR A 140 12.86 6.45 -13.29
CA THR A 140 12.23 5.15 -13.50
C THR A 140 11.54 5.14 -14.87
N GLU A 141 11.12 3.97 -15.38
CA GLU A 141 10.51 3.84 -16.72
C GLU A 141 9.36 4.84 -17.00
N ARG A 142 8.57 5.21 -15.98
CA ARG A 142 7.35 6.04 -16.13
C ARG A 142 7.22 7.20 -15.15
N ALA A 143 8.13 7.30 -14.19
CA ALA A 143 8.07 8.31 -13.14
C ALA A 143 9.46 8.83 -12.76
N ALA A 144 9.50 9.97 -12.08
CA ALA A 144 10.68 10.46 -11.39
C ALA A 144 10.36 10.63 -9.90
N VAL A 145 11.21 10.06 -9.05
CA VAL A 145 11.01 9.99 -7.61
C VAL A 145 12.02 10.89 -6.91
N VAL A 146 11.52 11.84 -6.12
CA VAL A 146 12.35 12.86 -5.48
C VAL A 146 12.61 12.48 -4.02
N ALA A 147 13.87 12.31 -3.65
CA ALA A 147 14.31 12.02 -2.29
C ALA A 147 15.18 13.15 -1.72
N GLY A 148 14.84 13.61 -0.52
CA GLY A 148 15.58 14.67 0.17
C GLY A 148 15.19 16.10 -0.24
N PRO A 149 16.02 17.10 0.10
CA PRO A 149 17.37 16.93 0.67
C PRO A 149 17.41 16.67 2.18
N MET A 150 18.33 15.80 2.60
CA MET A 150 18.56 15.34 3.98
C MET A 150 20.05 15.01 4.19
N ASP A 151 20.44 14.52 5.36
CA ASP A 151 21.82 14.08 5.61
C ASP A 151 22.21 12.93 4.66
N ALA A 152 23.42 12.96 4.10
CA ALA A 152 23.85 11.98 3.10
C ALA A 152 23.79 10.53 3.60
N GLY A 153 24.02 10.32 4.90
CA GLY A 153 23.82 9.03 5.57
C GLY A 153 22.37 8.57 5.44
N GLN A 154 21.40 9.39 5.85
CA GLN A 154 19.97 9.10 5.75
C GLN A 154 19.51 8.94 4.29
N LEU A 155 20.03 9.77 3.38
CA LEU A 155 19.70 9.68 1.96
C LEU A 155 20.09 8.33 1.38
N ALA A 156 21.26 7.78 1.76
CA ALA A 156 21.68 6.46 1.32
C ALA A 156 20.71 5.37 1.77
N GLU A 157 20.13 5.51 2.95
CA GLU A 157 19.12 4.59 3.49
C GLU A 157 17.81 4.68 2.71
N VAL A 158 17.33 5.91 2.46
CA VAL A 158 16.11 6.17 1.69
C VAL A 158 16.25 5.69 0.25
N VAL A 159 17.37 5.98 -0.42
CA VAL A 159 17.62 5.52 -1.80
C VAL A 159 17.73 4.00 -1.87
N THR A 160 18.34 3.36 -0.87
CA THR A 160 18.35 1.89 -0.79
C THR A 160 16.95 1.33 -0.62
N ALA A 161 16.11 1.95 0.22
CA ALA A 161 14.71 1.57 0.35
C ALA A 161 13.94 1.74 -0.97
N LEU A 162 14.10 2.88 -1.67
CA LEU A 162 13.51 3.15 -2.99
C LEU A 162 13.92 2.10 -4.03
N ARG A 163 15.19 1.66 -4.01
CA ARG A 163 15.72 0.59 -4.88
C ARG A 163 15.19 -0.80 -4.54
N CYS A 164 14.82 -1.04 -3.28
CA CYS A 164 14.18 -2.28 -2.85
C CYS A 164 12.67 -2.31 -3.17
N GLY A 165 12.06 -1.16 -3.49
CA GLY A 165 10.69 -1.11 -3.99
C GLY A 165 10.54 -1.66 -5.42
N ASP A 166 9.30 -1.73 -5.91
CA ASP A 166 8.98 -2.21 -7.26
C ASP A 166 9.14 -1.16 -8.36
N LEU A 167 9.96 -0.15 -8.11
CA LEU A 167 10.32 0.82 -9.13
C LEU A 167 11.18 0.13 -10.19
N ARG A 168 10.77 0.25 -11.45
CA ARG A 168 11.53 -0.28 -12.59
C ARG A 168 12.52 0.75 -13.08
N ASP A 169 13.75 0.30 -13.32
CA ASP A 169 14.75 1.16 -13.93
C ASP A 169 14.30 1.62 -15.31
N GLY A 170 14.67 2.84 -15.67
CA GLY A 170 14.30 3.44 -16.93
C GLY A 170 14.30 4.95 -16.86
N ARG A 171 13.82 5.58 -17.93
CA ARG A 171 13.82 7.04 -18.05
C ARG A 171 12.45 7.56 -18.44
N PRO A 172 11.85 8.43 -17.63
CA PRO A 172 10.55 9.00 -17.96
C PRO A 172 10.72 10.12 -19.00
N GLY A 173 9.59 10.60 -19.54
CA GLY A 173 9.61 11.72 -20.48
C GLY A 173 10.28 12.97 -19.88
N PRO A 174 10.89 13.84 -20.71
CA PRO A 174 11.69 14.97 -20.24
C PRO A 174 10.88 16.00 -19.43
N ASP A 175 9.56 16.04 -19.59
CA ASP A 175 8.67 16.87 -18.78
C ASP A 175 8.57 16.41 -17.32
N VAL A 176 8.59 15.09 -17.11
CA VAL A 176 8.54 14.47 -15.78
C VAL A 176 9.85 14.75 -15.04
N VAL A 177 10.99 14.59 -15.73
CA VAL A 177 12.33 14.88 -15.18
C VAL A 177 12.44 16.35 -14.75
N ARG A 178 12.04 17.29 -15.62
CA ARG A 178 12.04 18.72 -15.29
C ARG A 178 11.18 19.06 -14.08
N THR A 179 9.98 18.48 -14.02
CA THR A 179 9.05 18.72 -12.91
C THR A 179 9.62 18.17 -11.60
N ALA A 180 10.19 16.97 -11.61
CA ALA A 180 10.84 16.38 -10.44
C ALA A 180 12.07 17.19 -9.99
N ALA A 181 12.90 17.66 -10.92
CA ALA A 181 14.03 18.55 -10.62
C ALA A 181 13.57 19.84 -9.93
N ALA A 182 12.49 20.46 -10.42
CA ALA A 182 11.89 21.64 -9.79
C ALA A 182 11.37 21.35 -8.37
N GLN A 183 10.74 20.19 -8.16
CA GLN A 183 10.28 19.77 -6.83
C GLN A 183 11.44 19.56 -5.86
N LEU A 184 12.54 18.93 -6.30
CA LEU A 184 13.73 18.73 -5.46
C LEU A 184 14.35 20.08 -5.04
N VAL A 185 14.53 21.00 -5.98
CA VAL A 185 15.07 22.34 -5.70
C VAL A 185 14.17 23.11 -4.75
N ARG A 186 12.85 23.04 -4.92
CA ARG A 186 11.90 23.66 -3.99
C ARG A 186 12.02 23.08 -2.58
N ARG A 187 12.13 21.75 -2.44
CA ARG A 187 12.34 21.10 -1.13
C ARG A 187 13.65 21.54 -0.48
N ALA A 188 14.70 21.70 -1.28
CA ALA A 188 15.97 22.24 -0.83
C ALA A 188 15.86 23.67 -0.30
N ALA A 189 15.10 24.52 -0.99
CA ALA A 189 14.84 25.89 -0.57
C ALA A 189 14.03 25.96 0.73
N LEU A 190 13.02 25.11 0.88
CA LEU A 190 12.15 25.10 2.06
C LEU A 190 12.82 24.51 3.30
N GLY A 191 13.82 23.63 3.12
CA GLY A 191 14.55 23.00 4.21
C GLY A 191 13.72 22.10 5.13
N ALA A 192 12.43 21.94 4.83
CA ALA A 192 11.44 21.25 5.65
C ALA A 192 10.77 20.14 4.83
N GLY A 193 10.72 18.94 5.40
CA GLY A 193 10.08 17.76 4.83
C GLY A 193 10.44 16.53 5.66
N ASP A 194 9.53 15.56 5.71
CA ASP A 194 9.82 14.25 6.28
C ASP A 194 10.85 13.54 5.38
N PRO A 195 11.98 13.05 5.93
CA PRO A 195 13.02 12.37 5.15
C PRO A 195 12.53 11.09 4.48
N TRP A 196 11.48 10.47 5.01
CA TRP A 196 10.88 9.25 4.47
C TRP A 196 9.68 9.53 3.56
N SER A 197 9.51 10.77 3.09
CA SER A 197 8.49 11.10 2.09
C SER A 197 8.97 12.10 1.05
N GLY A 198 8.37 12.05 -0.13
CA GLY A 198 8.71 12.96 -1.20
C GLY A 198 7.71 12.91 -2.35
N PRO A 199 7.86 13.78 -3.36
CA PRO A 199 7.03 13.73 -4.55
C PRO A 199 7.44 12.60 -5.49
N MET A 200 6.44 11.90 -6.03
CA MET A 200 6.55 11.07 -7.23
C MET A 200 5.84 11.81 -8.36
N VAL A 201 6.57 12.04 -9.45
CA VAL A 201 6.05 12.74 -10.62
C VAL A 201 5.85 11.74 -11.75
N THR A 202 4.65 11.68 -12.30
CA THR A 202 4.32 10.94 -13.53
C THR A 202 3.94 11.92 -14.63
N ARG A 203 3.56 11.40 -15.81
CA ARG A 203 3.02 12.24 -16.89
C ARG A 203 1.68 12.88 -16.53
N GLU A 204 0.86 12.17 -15.76
CA GLU A 204 -0.53 12.49 -15.48
C GLU A 204 -0.68 13.33 -14.21
N GLU A 205 0.12 13.03 -13.19
CA GLU A 205 -0.05 13.62 -11.86
C GLU A 205 1.26 13.71 -11.07
N THR A 206 1.20 14.47 -9.97
CA THR A 206 2.24 14.48 -8.94
C THR A 206 1.61 13.99 -7.65
N THR A 207 2.03 12.82 -7.20
CA THR A 207 1.60 12.20 -5.95
C THR A 207 2.70 12.31 -4.90
N THR A 208 2.36 12.04 -3.65
CA THR A 208 3.34 11.95 -2.56
C THR A 208 3.61 10.48 -2.30
N TRP A 209 4.89 10.11 -2.28
CA TRP A 209 5.35 8.84 -1.76
C TRP A 209 5.77 8.97 -0.30
N ARG A 210 5.61 7.89 0.46
CA ARG A 210 6.03 7.66 1.83
C ARG A 210 6.67 6.29 1.88
N ALA A 211 7.96 6.26 2.17
CA ALA A 211 8.65 5.03 2.49
C ALA A 211 8.30 4.65 3.92
N LEU A 212 7.66 3.49 4.11
CA LEU A 212 7.79 2.80 5.39
C LEU A 212 9.30 2.54 5.63
N PRO A 213 9.78 2.58 6.88
CA PRO A 213 11.12 2.11 7.18
C PRO A 213 11.31 0.73 6.53
N HIS A 214 12.44 0.51 5.86
CA HIS A 214 12.70 -0.76 5.17
C HIS A 214 12.29 -1.94 6.05
N PRO A 215 11.63 -3.00 5.53
CA PRO A 215 11.16 -4.15 6.32
C PRO A 215 12.26 -4.89 7.08
N TRP A 216 13.53 -4.52 6.91
CA TRP A 216 14.67 -5.10 7.60
C TRP A 216 15.33 -4.11 8.57
N ARG A 217 14.70 -2.99 8.91
CA ARG A 217 15.22 -2.03 9.89
C ARG A 217 14.51 -2.16 11.23
N PRO A 218 15.21 -1.94 12.36
CA PRO A 218 14.53 -1.77 13.64
C PRO A 218 13.48 -0.65 13.53
N ALA A 219 12.26 -0.93 13.98
CA ALA A 219 11.27 0.11 14.19
C ALA A 219 11.82 1.16 15.18
N PRO A 220 11.70 2.47 14.90
CA PRO A 220 11.87 3.46 15.97
C PRO A 220 10.83 3.19 17.06
N ALA A 221 11.21 3.40 18.33
CA ALA A 221 10.37 3.05 19.47
C ALA A 221 9.02 3.80 19.46
N GLY A 222 7.92 3.06 19.72
CA GLY A 222 6.57 3.59 19.90
C GLY A 222 5.52 2.88 19.05
N GLU A 223 4.52 2.29 19.70
CA GLU A 223 3.29 1.81 19.04
C GLU A 223 2.50 3.00 18.48
N VAL A 224 1.95 2.84 17.27
CA VAL A 224 0.99 3.82 16.77
C VAL A 224 -0.35 3.54 17.45
N THR A 225 -0.69 4.33 18.47
CA THR A 225 -1.97 4.24 19.18
C THR A 225 -2.99 5.15 18.48
N GLY A 226 -3.85 4.56 17.64
CA GLY A 226 -4.90 5.27 16.92
C GLY A 226 -5.91 4.31 16.29
N PRO A 227 -7.06 4.80 15.80
CA PRO A 227 -8.03 4.00 15.07
C PRO A 227 -7.40 3.24 13.90
N PHE A 228 -7.86 2.02 13.60
CA PHE A 228 -7.34 1.18 12.52
C PHE A 228 -7.14 1.94 11.21
N ASP A 229 -8.16 2.68 10.76
CA ASP A 229 -8.12 3.40 9.49
C ASP A 229 -6.98 4.43 9.44
N GLU A 230 -6.76 5.19 10.52
CA GLU A 230 -5.68 6.18 10.58
C GLU A 230 -4.30 5.53 10.55
N ARG A 231 -4.12 4.39 11.24
CA ARG A 231 -2.85 3.65 11.28
C ARG A 231 -2.52 3.08 9.91
N VAL A 232 -3.49 2.43 9.28
CA VAL A 232 -3.31 1.72 8.01
C VAL A 232 -3.04 2.66 6.85
N MET A 233 -3.57 3.90 6.86
CA MET A 233 -3.26 4.87 5.81
C MET A 233 -1.75 5.17 5.71
N ALA A 234 -0.94 4.87 6.74
CA ALA A 234 0.51 4.95 6.64
C ALA A 234 1.14 3.84 5.76
N ALA A 235 0.44 2.73 5.56
CA ALA A 235 0.85 1.62 4.69
C ALA A 235 0.21 1.66 3.29
N VAL A 236 -0.67 2.64 3.03
CA VAL A 236 -1.20 2.91 1.69
C VAL A 236 -0.30 3.94 1.02
N ASP A 237 0.45 3.52 0.02
CA ASP A 237 1.40 4.39 -0.67
C ASP A 237 1.75 3.86 -2.08
N PRO A 238 1.76 4.71 -3.13
CA PRO A 238 1.95 4.27 -4.51
C PRO A 238 3.38 3.82 -4.85
N VAL A 239 4.37 3.95 -3.96
CA VAL A 239 5.79 3.58 -4.19
C VAL A 239 6.29 2.49 -3.25
N HIS A 240 5.90 2.55 -1.97
CA HIS A 240 6.36 1.65 -0.90
C HIS A 240 5.25 1.06 -0.05
N GLY A 241 4.01 1.48 -0.29
CA GLY A 241 2.88 0.99 0.47
C GLY A 241 2.75 -0.50 0.29
N VAL A 242 2.37 -1.18 1.38
CA VAL A 242 1.81 -2.52 1.29
C VAL A 242 0.65 -2.52 0.31
N VAL A 243 -0.17 -1.46 0.37
CA VAL A 243 -1.26 -1.21 -0.56
C VAL A 243 -0.91 -0.02 -1.45
N ARG A 244 -0.94 -0.19 -2.77
CA ARG A 244 -0.65 0.87 -3.76
C ARG A 244 -1.85 1.75 -4.04
N GLU A 245 -3.01 1.12 -4.12
CA GLU A 245 -4.26 1.73 -4.51
C GLU A 245 -5.38 1.03 -3.76
N ILE A 246 -6.35 1.81 -3.28
CA ILE A 246 -7.64 1.33 -2.81
C ILE A 246 -8.69 1.91 -3.75
N GLY A 247 -9.45 1.03 -4.39
CA GLY A 247 -10.56 1.40 -5.26
C GLY A 247 -11.88 0.94 -4.65
N GLU A 248 -12.91 1.77 -4.77
CA GLU A 248 -14.29 1.44 -4.42
C GLU A 248 -15.05 1.29 -5.73
N ASP A 249 -15.49 0.07 -6.05
CA ASP A 249 -15.96 -0.29 -7.40
C ASP A 249 -17.50 -0.33 -7.53
N ASP A 250 -18.23 -0.16 -6.43
CA ASP A 250 -19.70 -0.26 -6.41
C ASP A 250 -20.44 1.08 -6.46
N LEU A 251 -21.65 1.04 -7.02
CA LEU A 251 -22.61 2.12 -6.86
C LEU A 251 -23.07 2.19 -5.39
N PRO A 252 -23.40 3.37 -4.84
CA PRO A 252 -23.86 3.52 -3.44
C PRO A 252 -25.13 2.72 -3.07
N GLN A 253 -25.80 2.08 -4.03
CA GLN A 253 -27.07 1.36 -3.87
C GLN A 253 -26.90 -0.15 -3.76
N VAL A 254 -25.66 -0.68 -3.81
CA VAL A 254 -25.40 -2.11 -3.63
C VAL A 254 -25.41 -2.44 -2.14
N PRO A 255 -26.15 -3.47 -1.68
CA PRO A 255 -26.30 -3.79 -0.25
C PRO A 255 -25.02 -4.26 0.45
N ARG A 256 -23.99 -4.66 -0.32
CA ARG A 256 -22.62 -4.85 0.15
C ARG A 256 -21.68 -4.12 -0.77
N HIS A 257 -20.69 -3.50 -0.18
CA HIS A 257 -19.74 -2.64 -0.85
C HIS A 257 -18.46 -3.40 -1.16
N LEU A 258 -18.02 -3.36 -2.41
CA LEU A 258 -16.77 -3.91 -2.87
C LEU A 258 -15.65 -2.87 -2.80
N THR A 259 -14.57 -3.28 -2.16
CA THR A 259 -13.31 -2.56 -2.16
C THR A 259 -12.24 -3.45 -2.76
N ARG A 260 -11.48 -2.90 -3.71
CA ARG A 260 -10.26 -3.50 -4.23
C ARG A 260 -9.03 -2.87 -3.60
N ALA A 261 -7.99 -3.67 -3.42
CA ALA A 261 -6.66 -3.19 -3.08
C ALA A 261 -5.63 -3.79 -4.02
N ARG A 262 -4.74 -2.96 -4.55
CA ARG A 262 -3.58 -3.44 -5.31
C ARG A 262 -2.38 -3.56 -4.40
N VAL A 263 -1.82 -4.75 -4.30
CA VAL A 263 -0.67 -5.09 -3.47
C VAL A 263 0.50 -5.33 -4.40
N VAL A 264 1.57 -4.56 -4.23
CA VAL A 264 2.78 -4.69 -5.06
C VAL A 264 3.98 -4.72 -4.14
N GLY A 265 4.82 -5.73 -4.29
CA GLY A 265 5.99 -5.94 -3.43
C GLY A 265 7.06 -6.82 -4.07
N ARG A 266 8.33 -6.59 -3.70
CA ARG A 266 9.40 -7.55 -3.97
C ARG A 266 9.32 -8.72 -2.99
N SER A 267 8.90 -9.87 -3.49
CA SER A 267 9.03 -11.14 -2.78
C SER A 267 10.43 -11.74 -2.98
N PRO A 268 10.98 -12.49 -2.01
CA PRO A 268 12.12 -13.35 -2.26
C PRO A 268 11.80 -14.38 -3.35
N VAL A 269 10.61 -14.98 -3.38
CA VAL A 269 10.34 -16.09 -4.31
C VAL A 269 9.87 -15.58 -5.66
N ARG A 270 8.96 -14.60 -5.69
CA ARG A 270 8.38 -14.08 -6.93
C ARG A 270 7.76 -12.69 -6.78
N PRO A 271 8.06 -11.71 -7.67
CA PRO A 271 7.45 -10.38 -7.60
C PRO A 271 5.92 -10.42 -7.39
N LEU A 272 5.44 -9.63 -6.44
CA LEU A 272 4.03 -9.49 -6.12
C LEU A 272 3.49 -8.29 -6.89
N ASP A 273 2.48 -8.53 -7.72
CA ASP A 273 1.58 -7.52 -8.28
C ASP A 273 0.22 -8.21 -8.36
N ALA A 274 -0.61 -7.98 -7.35
CA ALA A 274 -1.88 -8.67 -7.19
C ALA A 274 -2.96 -7.66 -6.81
N GLU A 275 -4.13 -7.82 -7.41
CA GLU A 275 -5.34 -7.14 -6.97
C GLU A 275 -6.13 -8.11 -6.11
N ILE A 276 -6.56 -7.64 -4.95
CA ILE A 276 -7.45 -8.37 -4.05
C ILE A 276 -8.74 -7.58 -3.87
N VAL A 277 -9.81 -8.30 -3.58
CA VAL A 277 -11.13 -7.72 -3.32
C VAL A 277 -11.67 -8.27 -2.02
N ALA A 278 -12.33 -7.39 -1.27
CA ALA A 278 -13.18 -7.79 -0.16
C ALA A 278 -14.49 -7.02 -0.21
N ASP A 279 -15.51 -7.60 0.41
CA ASP A 279 -16.80 -6.98 0.58
C ASP A 279 -17.07 -6.65 2.05
N GLY A 280 -18.01 -5.74 2.29
CA GLY A 280 -18.46 -5.38 3.64
C GLY A 280 -19.89 -4.85 3.63
N ALA A 281 -20.51 -4.79 4.81
CA ALA A 281 -21.81 -4.16 4.96
C ALA A 281 -21.75 -2.63 4.69
N ASP A 282 -20.58 -2.03 4.84
CA ASP A 282 -20.24 -0.67 4.44
C ASP A 282 -18.80 -0.62 3.86
N TYR A 283 -18.42 0.53 3.28
CA TYR A 283 -17.07 0.73 2.75
C TYR A 283 -15.97 0.67 3.82
N ALA A 284 -16.26 0.98 5.09
CA ALA A 284 -15.26 0.92 6.15
C ALA A 284 -14.90 -0.53 6.47
N GLU A 285 -15.90 -1.40 6.59
CA GLU A 285 -15.71 -2.84 6.77
C GLU A 285 -15.02 -3.47 5.55
N ALA A 286 -15.45 -3.13 4.34
CA ALA A 286 -14.85 -3.63 3.10
C ALA A 286 -13.37 -3.21 2.98
N ARG A 287 -13.06 -1.93 3.25
CA ARG A 287 -11.68 -1.42 3.31
C ARG A 287 -10.85 -2.15 4.36
N ARG A 288 -11.39 -2.33 5.56
CA ARG A 288 -10.69 -3.03 6.64
C ARG A 288 -10.35 -4.46 6.26
N ARG A 289 -11.30 -5.21 5.69
CA ARG A 289 -11.09 -6.60 5.25
C ARG A 289 -10.05 -6.68 4.14
N VAL A 290 -10.18 -5.86 3.09
CA VAL A 290 -9.23 -5.90 1.96
C VAL A 290 -7.82 -5.49 2.39
N VAL A 291 -7.69 -4.55 3.31
CA VAL A 291 -6.39 -4.14 3.87
C VAL A 291 -5.75 -5.27 4.67
N LEU A 292 -6.51 -5.96 5.53
CA LEU A 292 -5.97 -7.08 6.31
C LEU A 292 -5.51 -8.21 5.39
N ASP A 293 -6.28 -8.51 4.34
CA ASP A 293 -5.86 -9.46 3.31
C ASP A 293 -4.62 -8.96 2.54
N ALA A 294 -4.48 -7.66 2.31
CA ALA A 294 -3.27 -7.08 1.71
C ALA A 294 -2.04 -7.28 2.58
N PHE A 295 -2.15 -7.01 3.89
CA PHE A 295 -1.06 -7.25 4.84
C PHE A 295 -0.71 -8.73 4.92
N ALA A 296 -1.70 -9.61 5.00
CA ALA A 296 -1.48 -11.05 4.98
C ALA A 296 -0.72 -11.48 3.72
N LEU A 297 -1.13 -10.97 2.55
CA LEU A 297 -0.49 -11.27 1.27
C LEU A 297 0.94 -10.71 1.19
N HIS A 298 1.15 -9.47 1.63
CA HIS A 298 2.48 -8.84 1.66
C HIS A 298 3.43 -9.55 2.61
N LEU A 299 3.00 -9.88 3.82
CA LEU A 299 3.82 -10.58 4.80
C LEU A 299 4.09 -12.03 4.38
N GLU A 300 3.13 -12.72 3.76
CA GLU A 300 3.37 -14.03 3.15
C GLU A 300 4.35 -13.93 1.96
N SER A 301 4.31 -12.82 1.25
CA SER A 301 5.14 -12.59 0.06
C SER A 301 6.51 -12.02 0.39
N THR A 302 6.77 -11.45 1.56
CA THR A 302 8.08 -10.88 1.94
C THR A 302 8.79 -11.75 2.96
N LEU A 303 10.08 -11.48 3.21
CA LEU A 303 10.91 -12.27 4.11
C LEU A 303 12.01 -11.41 4.71
N ASP A 304 12.24 -11.51 6.03
CA ASP A 304 13.50 -11.11 6.64
C ASP A 304 14.48 -12.31 6.58
N PRO A 305 15.58 -12.24 5.80
CA PRO A 305 16.54 -13.33 5.71
C PRO A 305 17.25 -13.63 7.03
N ARG A 306 17.22 -12.73 8.04
CA ARG A 306 17.79 -12.98 9.37
C ARG A 306 16.99 -14.02 10.16
N ALA A 307 15.71 -14.18 9.86
CA ALA A 307 14.85 -15.19 10.50
C ALA A 307 15.04 -16.59 9.89
N VAL A 308 15.86 -16.71 8.83
CA VAL A 308 16.01 -17.93 8.05
C VAL A 308 17.25 -18.70 8.48
N THR A 309 17.09 -20.01 8.58
CA THR A 309 18.17 -20.96 8.88
C THR A 309 18.42 -21.87 7.69
N ASP A 310 19.63 -22.41 7.61
CA ASP A 310 19.98 -23.46 6.65
C ASP A 310 19.61 -24.86 7.19
N ALA A 311 19.95 -25.90 6.43
CA ALA A 311 19.67 -27.28 6.80
C ALA A 311 20.43 -27.76 8.06
N ALA A 312 21.50 -27.05 8.47
CA ALA A 312 22.22 -27.32 9.71
C ALA A 312 21.61 -26.57 10.92
N GLY A 313 20.61 -25.71 10.69
CA GLY A 313 20.01 -24.87 11.71
C GLY A 313 20.77 -23.56 11.96
N GLU A 314 21.76 -23.25 11.12
CA GLU A 314 22.57 -22.04 11.26
C GLU A 314 21.90 -20.85 10.57
N PRO A 315 21.97 -19.62 11.13
CA PRO A 315 21.41 -18.43 10.49
C PRO A 315 22.05 -18.14 9.12
N VAL A 316 21.23 -17.86 8.12
CA VAL A 316 21.70 -17.55 6.75
C VAL A 316 22.49 -16.23 6.68
N VAL A 317 22.16 -15.30 7.58
CA VAL A 317 22.80 -13.99 7.68
C VAL A 317 22.77 -13.51 9.14
N GLY A 318 23.83 -12.82 9.57
CA GLY A 318 23.94 -12.31 10.95
C GLY A 318 22.93 -11.19 11.25
N ALA A 319 22.60 -11.01 12.54
CA ALA A 319 21.62 -10.04 13.01
C ALA A 319 21.96 -8.58 12.60
N ASP A 320 23.25 -8.22 12.66
CA ASP A 320 23.75 -6.86 12.37
C ASP A 320 24.12 -6.65 10.89
N ALA A 321 23.70 -7.55 10.00
CA ALA A 321 24.02 -7.44 8.59
C ALA A 321 23.43 -6.18 7.95
N GLY A 322 24.25 -5.48 7.17
CA GLY A 322 23.84 -4.34 6.36
C GLY A 322 22.92 -4.74 5.20
N LEU A 323 22.21 -3.76 4.62
CA LEU A 323 21.19 -3.97 3.59
C LEU A 323 21.69 -4.78 2.37
N ASP A 324 22.93 -4.57 1.92
CA ASP A 324 23.50 -5.32 0.80
C ASP A 324 23.65 -6.82 1.09
N ALA A 325 24.07 -7.17 2.32
CA ALA A 325 24.19 -8.56 2.74
C ALA A 325 22.83 -9.23 2.90
N LEU A 326 21.82 -8.50 3.39
CA LEU A 326 20.44 -8.98 3.48
C LEU A 326 19.84 -9.22 2.09
N ARG A 327 20.10 -8.31 1.14
CA ARG A 327 19.68 -8.48 -0.25
C ARG A 327 20.31 -9.73 -0.88
N ALA A 328 21.63 -9.88 -0.75
CA ALA A 328 22.32 -11.08 -1.25
C ALA A 328 21.79 -12.37 -0.60
N ALA A 329 21.47 -12.34 0.70
CA ALA A 329 20.86 -13.48 1.39
C ALA A 329 19.46 -13.80 0.83
N THR A 330 18.64 -12.77 0.60
CA THR A 330 17.30 -12.88 0.03
C THR A 330 17.35 -13.49 -1.38
N ASP A 331 18.28 -13.03 -2.23
CA ASP A 331 18.46 -13.56 -3.60
C ASP A 331 18.96 -15.02 -3.59
N ARG A 332 19.78 -15.41 -2.60
CA ARG A 332 20.16 -16.83 -2.44
C ARG A 332 18.97 -17.69 -2.02
N ILE A 333 18.18 -17.24 -1.05
CA ILE A 333 16.97 -17.94 -0.59
C ILE A 333 15.97 -18.09 -1.74
N ALA A 334 15.77 -17.02 -2.52
CA ALA A 334 14.95 -16.97 -3.72
C ALA A 334 15.28 -18.09 -4.72
N SER A 335 16.58 -18.36 -4.92
CA SER A 335 17.05 -19.32 -5.91
C SER A 335 16.80 -20.79 -5.54
N ALA A 336 16.65 -21.09 -4.24
CA ALA A 336 16.46 -22.46 -3.74
C ALA A 336 15.67 -22.50 -2.42
N PRO A 337 14.40 -22.03 -2.39
CA PRO A 337 13.68 -21.77 -1.15
C PRO A 337 13.41 -23.03 -0.33
N GLY A 338 13.30 -24.21 -0.96
CA GLY A 338 13.15 -25.49 -0.24
C GLY A 338 14.39 -25.97 0.53
N ARG A 339 15.55 -25.30 0.38
CA ARG A 339 16.77 -25.61 1.16
C ARG A 339 16.85 -24.82 2.47
N TYR A 340 15.96 -23.86 2.66
CA TYR A 340 15.98 -22.93 3.76
C TYR A 340 14.75 -23.11 4.64
N LEU A 341 14.92 -22.85 5.93
CA LEU A 341 13.94 -23.17 6.95
C LEU A 341 13.60 -21.93 7.79
N LEU A 342 12.33 -21.80 8.14
CA LEU A 342 11.82 -20.80 9.07
C LEU A 342 11.42 -21.46 10.39
N PRO A 343 11.68 -20.82 11.54
CA PRO A 343 11.14 -21.28 12.81
C PRO A 343 9.62 -21.18 12.82
N GLY A 344 8.97 -22.21 13.32
CA GLY A 344 7.53 -22.28 13.54
C GLY A 344 7.20 -23.06 14.80
N ARG A 345 5.90 -23.22 15.06
CA ARG A 345 5.37 -23.99 16.19
C ARG A 345 4.31 -24.96 15.73
N ARG A 346 4.38 -26.22 16.16
CA ARG A 346 3.37 -27.21 15.81
C ARG A 346 2.01 -26.82 16.39
N VAL A 347 0.95 -26.93 15.59
CA VAL A 347 -0.41 -26.54 15.98
C VAL A 347 -0.90 -27.36 17.19
N ALA A 348 -0.58 -28.65 17.23
CA ALA A 348 -1.08 -29.59 18.24
C ALA A 348 -0.65 -29.25 19.67
N ASP A 349 0.61 -28.88 19.88
CA ASP A 349 1.22 -28.77 21.21
C ASP A 349 2.22 -27.62 21.35
N ASP A 350 2.33 -26.77 20.33
CA ASP A 350 3.21 -25.59 20.31
C ASP A 350 4.71 -25.90 20.34
N ALA A 351 5.11 -27.16 20.10
CA ALA A 351 6.51 -27.55 20.02
C ALA A 351 7.23 -26.83 18.87
N PRO A 352 8.49 -26.39 19.06
CA PRO A 352 9.25 -25.72 18.01
C PRO A 352 9.52 -26.68 16.84
N VAL A 353 9.30 -26.20 15.62
CA VAL A 353 9.54 -26.95 14.38
C VAL A 353 10.19 -26.03 13.34
N LEU A 354 10.90 -26.62 12.39
CA LEU A 354 11.47 -25.90 11.25
C LEU A 354 10.61 -26.17 10.01
N VAL A 355 10.14 -25.10 9.38
CA VAL A 355 9.22 -25.15 8.24
C VAL A 355 9.96 -24.67 6.99
N PRO A 356 9.94 -25.43 5.88
CA PRO A 356 10.53 -24.98 4.62
C PRO A 356 10.02 -23.62 4.16
N VAL A 357 10.92 -22.70 3.76
CA VAL A 357 10.57 -21.35 3.31
C VAL A 357 9.58 -21.38 2.16
N ASP A 358 9.77 -22.32 1.24
CA ASP A 358 8.87 -22.51 0.12
C ASP A 358 7.43 -22.87 0.59
N ARG A 359 7.24 -23.61 1.68
CA ARG A 359 5.91 -23.92 2.25
C ARG A 359 5.31 -22.76 3.05
N ALA A 360 6.15 -22.01 3.77
CA ALA A 360 5.72 -20.91 4.62
C ALA A 360 5.43 -19.61 3.84
N ARG A 361 6.00 -19.43 2.65
CA ARG A 361 5.89 -18.22 1.81
C ARG A 361 5.14 -18.47 0.51
N ARG A 362 4.72 -17.40 -0.14
CA ARG A 362 3.91 -17.45 -1.37
C ARG A 362 4.61 -18.23 -2.51
N ARG A 363 3.94 -19.25 -3.05
CA ARG A 363 4.34 -19.96 -4.29
C ARG A 363 3.45 -19.69 -5.51
N GLY A 364 2.17 -19.38 -5.31
CA GLY A 364 1.15 -19.36 -6.36
C GLY A 364 0.83 -17.98 -6.93
N GLU A 365 0.17 -17.94 -8.09
CA GLU A 365 -0.25 -16.72 -8.79
C GLU A 365 -1.58 -16.14 -8.31
N GLY A 366 -2.29 -16.83 -7.42
CA GLY A 366 -3.61 -16.39 -6.98
C GLY A 366 -3.59 -14.98 -6.37
N ALA A 367 -4.70 -14.28 -6.58
CA ALA A 367 -4.93 -12.89 -6.20
C ALA A 367 -4.74 -12.65 -4.69
N GLY A 368 -5.41 -13.44 -3.84
CA GLY A 368 -5.35 -13.30 -2.37
C GLY A 368 -4.24 -14.09 -1.68
N PRO A 369 -4.10 -13.91 -0.34
CA PRO A 369 -3.27 -14.74 0.52
C PRO A 369 -3.53 -16.22 0.27
N ALA A 370 -2.51 -17.06 0.39
CA ALA A 370 -2.73 -18.49 0.26
C ALA A 370 -3.47 -19.04 1.50
N LEU A 371 -4.08 -20.22 1.32
CA LEU A 371 -4.82 -20.89 2.39
C LEU A 371 -3.97 -21.05 3.64
N GLY A 372 -4.58 -20.81 4.80
CA GLY A 372 -3.89 -20.79 6.09
C GLY A 372 -3.08 -19.51 6.37
N THR A 373 -3.13 -18.48 5.53
CA THR A 373 -2.55 -17.16 5.82
C THR A 373 -3.63 -16.21 6.28
N ALA A 374 -3.40 -15.46 7.37
CA ALA A 374 -4.29 -14.37 7.78
C ALA A 374 -3.53 -13.29 8.55
N ALA A 375 -4.06 -12.07 8.54
CA ALA A 375 -3.62 -10.95 9.35
C ALA A 375 -4.78 -10.37 10.15
N ALA A 376 -4.50 -9.86 11.35
CA ALA A 376 -5.47 -9.23 12.23
C ALA A 376 -4.78 -8.25 13.20
N GLU A 377 -5.56 -7.49 13.97
CA GLU A 377 -5.03 -6.60 15.01
C GLU A 377 -4.44 -7.37 16.22
N THR A 378 -4.75 -8.66 16.33
CA THR A 378 -4.16 -9.55 17.33
C THR A 378 -3.67 -10.84 16.68
N ARG A 379 -2.60 -11.41 17.24
CA ARG A 379 -2.06 -12.69 16.77
C ARG A 379 -3.06 -13.84 16.91
N ASP A 380 -3.87 -13.84 17.96
CA ASP A 380 -4.85 -14.90 18.21
C ASP A 380 -6.01 -14.84 17.20
N ASP A 381 -6.46 -13.65 16.80
CA ASP A 381 -7.46 -13.48 15.75
C ASP A 381 -6.92 -13.87 14.37
N ALA A 382 -5.65 -13.53 14.09
CA ALA A 382 -4.97 -13.97 12.89
C ALA A 382 -4.88 -15.50 12.85
N LEU A 383 -4.49 -16.13 13.96
CA LEU A 383 -4.41 -17.58 14.07
C LEU A 383 -5.77 -18.27 13.94
N ALA A 384 -6.81 -17.77 14.60
CA ALA A 384 -8.16 -18.29 14.45
C ALA A 384 -8.60 -18.26 12.98
N THR A 385 -8.38 -17.13 12.31
CA THR A 385 -8.76 -16.93 10.89
C THR A 385 -7.99 -17.87 9.97
N ALA A 386 -6.69 -18.05 10.21
CA ALA A 386 -5.83 -18.97 9.45
C ALA A 386 -6.24 -20.44 9.64
N LEU A 387 -6.51 -20.88 10.87
CA LEU A 387 -6.98 -22.24 11.17
C LEU A 387 -8.33 -22.52 10.50
N LEU A 388 -9.27 -21.57 10.56
CA LEU A 388 -10.55 -21.67 9.86
C LEU A 388 -10.33 -21.80 8.35
N GLY A 389 -9.42 -21.02 7.75
CA GLY A 389 -9.10 -21.12 6.32
C GLY A 389 -8.58 -22.49 5.90
N VAL A 390 -7.80 -23.17 6.75
CA VAL A 390 -7.34 -24.55 6.53
C VAL A 390 -8.50 -25.54 6.57
N LEU A 391 -9.36 -25.44 7.60
CA LEU A 391 -10.52 -26.31 7.77
C LEU A 391 -11.53 -26.15 6.62
N GLU A 392 -11.71 -24.92 6.13
CA GLU A 392 -12.55 -24.59 4.99
C GLU A 392 -12.11 -25.27 3.69
N SER A 393 -10.81 -25.23 3.40
CA SER A 393 -10.26 -25.87 2.20
C SER A 393 -10.52 -27.38 2.21
N ARG A 394 -10.40 -28.01 3.39
CA ARG A 394 -10.71 -29.43 3.57
C ARG A 394 -12.21 -29.70 3.41
N ALA A 395 -13.07 -28.85 3.98
CA ALA A 395 -14.52 -28.98 3.85
C ALA A 395 -14.98 -28.89 2.38
N ALA A 396 -14.38 -27.98 1.60
CA ALA A 396 -14.66 -27.85 0.17
C ALA A 396 -14.22 -29.08 -0.65
N GLY A 397 -13.18 -29.81 -0.22
CA GLY A 397 -12.73 -31.05 -0.83
C GLY A 397 -13.43 -32.32 -0.35
N GLY A 398 -14.29 -32.23 0.69
CA GLY A 398 -14.95 -33.38 1.31
C GLY A 398 -16.33 -33.69 0.72
N THR A 399 -16.72 -34.97 0.73
CA THR A 399 -18.04 -35.44 0.27
C THR A 399 -19.02 -35.69 1.43
N GLY A 400 -18.92 -34.93 2.52
CA GLY A 400 -19.73 -35.13 3.72
C GLY A 400 -21.23 -34.88 3.49
N PRO A 401 -22.11 -35.46 4.34
CA PRO A 401 -23.55 -35.21 4.25
C PRO A 401 -23.85 -33.73 4.52
N LEU A 402 -24.62 -33.11 3.63
CA LEU A 402 -25.10 -31.74 3.78
C LEU A 402 -26.56 -31.74 4.22
N ALA A 403 -26.92 -30.82 5.10
CA ALA A 403 -28.31 -30.57 5.48
C ALA A 403 -28.69 -29.13 5.18
N ARG A 404 -29.88 -28.92 4.61
CA ARG A 404 -30.41 -27.58 4.29
C ARG A 404 -30.96 -26.90 5.53
N VAL A 405 -30.77 -25.60 5.66
CA VAL A 405 -31.41 -24.80 6.72
C VAL A 405 -32.84 -24.41 6.32
N VAL A 406 -33.84 -24.68 7.17
CA VAL A 406 -35.29 -24.51 6.83
C VAL A 406 -36.02 -23.40 7.58
N HIS A 407 -35.64 -23.10 8.83
CA HIS A 407 -36.34 -22.13 9.67
C HIS A 407 -35.77 -20.73 9.51
N GLU A 408 -35.93 -20.16 8.31
CA GLU A 408 -35.30 -18.88 7.92
C GLU A 408 -35.74 -17.68 8.78
N GLU A 409 -36.98 -17.70 9.28
CA GLU A 409 -37.52 -16.67 10.19
C GLU A 409 -36.82 -16.66 11.57
N HIS A 410 -36.19 -17.78 11.95
CA HIS A 410 -35.47 -17.93 13.21
C HIS A 410 -33.96 -17.75 13.05
N LEU A 411 -33.50 -17.35 11.86
CA LEU A 411 -32.09 -17.06 11.62
C LEU A 411 -31.66 -15.80 12.37
N PRO A 412 -30.43 -15.76 12.88
CA PRO A 412 -29.83 -14.50 13.33
C PRO A 412 -29.92 -13.44 12.23
N ALA A 413 -30.19 -12.19 12.62
CA ALA A 413 -30.48 -11.10 11.67
C ALA A 413 -29.41 -10.95 10.58
N GLY A 414 -28.12 -11.06 10.93
CA GLY A 414 -27.02 -10.99 9.96
C GLY A 414 -27.02 -12.15 8.95
N VAL A 415 -27.31 -13.38 9.38
CA VAL A 415 -27.41 -14.55 8.50
C VAL A 415 -28.59 -14.40 7.54
N ARG A 416 -29.73 -13.94 8.07
CA ARG A 416 -30.93 -13.69 7.27
C ARG A 416 -30.68 -12.63 6.20
N ALA A 417 -30.07 -11.50 6.56
CA ALA A 417 -29.74 -10.43 5.62
C ALA A 417 -28.80 -10.90 4.50
N ALA A 418 -27.76 -11.66 4.84
CA ALA A 418 -26.83 -12.20 3.84
C ALA A 418 -27.50 -13.21 2.90
N LEU A 419 -28.44 -14.04 3.40
CA LEU A 419 -29.20 -14.98 2.58
C LEU A 419 -30.21 -14.27 1.65
N GLU A 420 -30.93 -13.28 2.19
CA GLU A 420 -31.84 -12.44 1.40
C GLU A 420 -31.08 -11.76 0.26
N GLN A 421 -29.87 -11.25 0.53
CA GLN A 421 -29.02 -10.63 -0.48
C GLN A 421 -28.57 -11.61 -1.57
N LEU A 422 -28.09 -12.80 -1.21
CA LEU A 422 -27.72 -13.82 -2.21
C LEU A 422 -28.91 -14.16 -3.12
N ARG A 423 -30.12 -14.17 -2.57
CA ARG A 423 -31.36 -14.44 -3.30
C ARG A 423 -31.83 -13.32 -4.21
N LEU A 424 -31.34 -12.10 -4.05
CA LEU A 424 -31.57 -11.03 -5.02
C LEU A 424 -30.89 -11.37 -6.36
N SER A 425 -29.71 -11.98 -6.31
CA SER A 425 -28.95 -12.43 -7.48
C SER A 425 -29.40 -13.79 -8.00
N ASP A 426 -29.75 -14.72 -7.09
CA ASP A 426 -30.19 -16.06 -7.44
C ASP A 426 -31.30 -16.59 -6.49
N ARG A 427 -32.54 -16.60 -6.99
CA ARG A 427 -33.71 -17.00 -6.20
C ARG A 427 -33.66 -18.43 -5.67
N ASP A 428 -32.93 -19.31 -6.34
CA ASP A 428 -32.80 -20.72 -5.97
C ASP A 428 -31.64 -20.98 -4.99
N ALA A 429 -30.90 -19.93 -4.62
CA ALA A 429 -29.80 -20.02 -3.68
C ALA A 429 -30.27 -20.50 -2.30
N TRP A 430 -29.43 -21.34 -1.68
CA TRP A 430 -29.74 -22.00 -0.42
C TRP A 430 -28.54 -22.04 0.53
N LEU A 431 -28.87 -22.04 1.83
CA LEU A 431 -27.93 -22.20 2.93
C LEU A 431 -28.03 -23.63 3.49
N GLY A 432 -26.89 -24.24 3.77
CA GLY A 432 -26.78 -25.52 4.44
C GLY A 432 -25.66 -25.55 5.48
N VAL A 433 -25.60 -26.66 6.20
CA VAL A 433 -24.58 -26.96 7.22
C VAL A 433 -24.06 -28.39 7.06
N VAL A 434 -22.88 -28.64 7.62
CA VAL A 434 -22.34 -29.98 7.84
C VAL A 434 -22.68 -30.38 9.28
N PRO A 435 -23.67 -31.25 9.53
CA PRO A 435 -24.18 -31.53 10.88
C PRO A 435 -23.18 -32.25 11.79
N ASP A 436 -22.30 -33.09 11.22
CA ASP A 436 -21.32 -33.90 11.96
C ASP A 436 -19.88 -33.39 11.79
N GLY A 437 -19.72 -32.08 11.54
CA GLY A 437 -18.40 -31.47 11.39
C GLY A 437 -17.70 -31.26 12.72
N ASP A 438 -16.37 -31.42 12.74
CA ASP A 438 -15.54 -31.14 13.94
C ASP A 438 -15.59 -29.66 14.36
N VAL A 439 -15.95 -28.78 13.43
CA VAL A 439 -16.20 -27.36 13.65
C VAL A 439 -17.46 -26.91 12.92
N PRO A 440 -18.14 -25.85 13.39
CA PRO A 440 -19.26 -25.25 12.69
C PRO A 440 -18.90 -24.91 11.25
N THR A 441 -19.55 -25.61 10.31
CA THR A 441 -19.28 -25.49 8.88
C THR A 441 -20.58 -25.25 8.15
N ALA A 442 -20.62 -24.21 7.34
CA ALA A 442 -21.75 -23.83 6.54
C ALA A 442 -21.40 -23.81 5.06
N VAL A 443 -22.44 -23.94 4.25
CA VAL A 443 -22.37 -24.00 2.79
C VAL A 443 -23.43 -23.07 2.22
N ALA A 444 -23.03 -22.16 1.35
CA ALA A 444 -23.93 -21.32 0.58
C ALA A 444 -23.77 -21.66 -0.90
N THR A 445 -24.86 -22.06 -1.53
CA THR A 445 -24.84 -22.48 -2.94
C THR A 445 -25.76 -21.58 -3.76
N SER A 446 -25.23 -21.10 -4.89
CA SER A 446 -25.95 -20.46 -5.98
C SER A 446 -25.87 -21.31 -7.25
N ARG A 447 -26.50 -20.86 -8.32
CA ARG A 447 -26.41 -21.45 -9.66
C ARG A 447 -24.99 -21.46 -10.24
N HIS A 448 -24.11 -20.55 -9.81
CA HIS A 448 -22.74 -20.45 -10.35
C HIS A 448 -21.71 -21.21 -9.51
N GLY A 449 -22.04 -21.57 -8.27
CA GLY A 449 -21.15 -22.37 -7.45
C GLY A 449 -21.52 -22.41 -5.98
N THR A 450 -20.59 -22.94 -5.21
CA THR A 450 -20.76 -23.19 -3.79
C THR A 450 -19.57 -22.64 -3.01
N ALA A 451 -19.88 -21.86 -1.97
CA ALA A 451 -18.93 -21.38 -0.97
C ALA A 451 -19.04 -22.22 0.31
N TYR A 452 -17.89 -22.73 0.75
CA TYR A 452 -17.72 -23.35 2.05
C TYR A 452 -17.09 -22.35 3.03
N ALA A 453 -17.60 -22.31 4.25
CA ALA A 453 -17.00 -21.53 5.33
C ALA A 453 -17.08 -22.26 6.66
N CYS A 454 -16.01 -22.17 7.44
CA CYS A 454 -15.95 -22.61 8.83
C CYS A 454 -15.97 -21.35 9.71
N GLY A 455 -16.53 -21.47 10.90
CA GLY A 455 -16.60 -20.37 11.85
C GLY A 455 -16.49 -20.84 13.29
N VAL A 456 -16.24 -19.89 14.19
CA VAL A 456 -16.31 -20.12 15.64
C VAL A 456 -17.73 -20.44 16.11
N SER A 457 -18.75 -20.21 15.29
CA SER A 457 -20.13 -20.62 15.54
C SER A 457 -20.82 -20.93 14.23
N HIS A 458 -21.97 -21.62 14.29
CA HIS A 458 -22.76 -21.91 13.08
C HIS A 458 -23.28 -20.64 12.41
N ALA A 459 -23.60 -19.61 13.19
CA ALA A 459 -23.98 -18.30 12.67
C ALA A 459 -22.81 -17.61 11.95
N ALA A 460 -21.61 -17.62 12.55
CA ALA A 460 -20.42 -17.05 11.92
C ALA A 460 -20.04 -17.80 10.64
N ALA A 461 -20.10 -19.13 10.65
CA ALA A 461 -19.88 -19.96 9.46
C ALA A 461 -20.90 -19.64 8.37
N ALA A 462 -22.20 -19.57 8.72
CA ALA A 462 -23.27 -19.28 7.78
C ALA A 462 -23.12 -17.90 7.15
N THR A 463 -22.89 -16.86 7.94
CA THR A 463 -22.62 -15.51 7.43
C THR A 463 -21.43 -15.54 6.47
N ARG A 464 -20.28 -16.10 6.88
CA ARG A 464 -19.07 -16.13 6.04
C ARG A 464 -19.28 -16.91 4.73
N ALA A 465 -20.04 -18.00 4.73
CA ALA A 465 -20.36 -18.75 3.52
C ALA A 465 -21.22 -17.90 2.57
N LEU A 466 -22.25 -17.24 3.09
CA LEU A 466 -23.14 -16.39 2.31
C LEU A 466 -22.41 -15.17 1.75
N GLU A 467 -21.60 -14.49 2.56
CA GLU A 467 -20.79 -13.35 2.12
C GLU A 467 -19.84 -13.74 0.99
N ARG A 468 -19.16 -14.88 1.10
CA ARG A 468 -18.30 -15.39 0.02
C ARG A 468 -19.06 -15.72 -1.25
N ALA A 469 -20.26 -16.29 -1.14
CA ALA A 469 -21.10 -16.57 -2.29
C ALA A 469 -21.57 -15.27 -2.96
N VAL A 470 -21.97 -14.26 -2.18
CA VAL A 470 -22.34 -12.94 -2.70
C VAL A 470 -21.16 -12.27 -3.41
N LEU A 471 -19.97 -12.26 -2.79
CA LEU A 471 -18.75 -11.73 -3.40
C LEU A 471 -18.43 -12.43 -4.72
N ALA A 472 -18.49 -13.77 -4.75
CA ALA A 472 -18.24 -14.55 -5.97
C ALA A 472 -19.23 -14.18 -7.09
N GLU A 473 -20.52 -14.08 -6.77
CA GLU A 473 -21.56 -13.64 -7.71
C GLU A 473 -21.29 -12.24 -8.26
N GLN A 474 -21.00 -11.27 -7.38
CA GLN A 474 -20.73 -9.89 -7.79
C GLN A 474 -19.50 -9.81 -8.70
N VAL A 475 -18.41 -10.49 -8.34
CA VAL A 475 -17.17 -10.52 -9.11
C VAL A 475 -17.37 -11.17 -10.48
N LEU A 476 -18.13 -12.28 -10.54
CA LEU A 476 -18.48 -12.94 -11.80
C LEU A 476 -19.35 -12.06 -12.70
N LEU A 477 -20.31 -11.32 -12.13
CA LEU A 477 -21.14 -10.36 -12.87
C LEU A 477 -20.31 -9.23 -13.50
N HIS A 478 -19.21 -8.82 -12.86
CA HIS A 478 -18.26 -7.85 -13.40
C HIS A 478 -17.24 -8.46 -14.38
N GLY A 479 -17.37 -9.75 -14.71
CA GLY A 479 -16.46 -10.45 -15.63
C GLY A 479 -15.06 -10.70 -15.06
N ARG A 480 -14.90 -10.62 -13.73
CA ARG A 480 -13.60 -10.73 -13.04
C ARG A 480 -13.38 -12.11 -12.43
N ALA A 481 -13.48 -13.16 -13.24
CA ALA A 481 -13.30 -14.55 -12.79
C ALA A 481 -11.94 -14.80 -12.07
N ASP A 482 -10.94 -13.96 -12.35
CA ASP A 482 -9.62 -13.94 -11.70
C ASP A 482 -9.67 -13.59 -10.20
N LEU A 483 -10.74 -12.93 -9.74
CA LEU A 483 -10.92 -12.47 -8.36
C LEU A 483 -11.89 -13.34 -7.53
N VAL A 484 -12.41 -14.42 -8.09
CA VAL A 484 -13.32 -15.34 -7.38
C VAL A 484 -12.59 -15.96 -6.18
N PRO A 485 -13.24 -16.09 -5.00
CA PRO A 485 -12.63 -16.70 -3.82
C PRO A 485 -12.03 -18.08 -4.12
N ARG A 486 -10.83 -18.37 -3.61
CA ARG A 486 -10.08 -19.61 -3.92
C ARG A 486 -10.82 -20.93 -3.57
N ASN A 487 -11.74 -20.90 -2.60
CA ASN A 487 -12.53 -22.06 -2.17
C ASN A 487 -13.90 -22.13 -2.87
N TRP A 488 -14.08 -21.40 -3.98
CA TRP A 488 -15.28 -21.50 -4.81
C TRP A 488 -15.29 -22.83 -5.57
N SER A 489 -16.39 -23.56 -5.41
CA SER A 489 -16.55 -24.91 -5.95
C SER A 489 -17.77 -24.99 -6.86
N ALA A 490 -17.90 -26.10 -7.60
CA ALA A 490 -19.06 -26.33 -8.44
C ALA A 490 -20.36 -26.36 -7.61
N PRO A 491 -21.50 -25.95 -8.19
CA PRO A 491 -22.78 -25.96 -7.48
C PRO A 491 -23.13 -27.36 -6.97
N VAL A 492 -23.46 -27.46 -5.69
CA VAL A 492 -23.90 -28.72 -5.08
C VAL A 492 -25.43 -28.83 -5.14
N PRO A 493 -26.00 -30.01 -5.45
CA PRO A 493 -27.45 -30.18 -5.45
C PRO A 493 -28.05 -29.94 -4.06
N ARG A 494 -29.26 -29.38 -4.04
CA ARG A 494 -30.00 -29.11 -2.80
C ARG A 494 -30.24 -30.41 -2.02
N PRO A 495 -29.81 -30.52 -0.75
CA PRO A 495 -29.96 -31.75 0.00
C PRO A 495 -31.42 -31.98 0.41
N GLY A 496 -31.82 -33.26 0.49
CA GLY A 496 -33.17 -33.66 0.92
C GLY A 496 -33.40 -33.53 2.42
N GLN A 497 -32.33 -33.62 3.22
CA GLN A 497 -32.37 -33.42 4.67
C GLN A 497 -32.45 -31.92 5.00
N ALA A 498 -33.30 -31.57 5.97
CA ALA A 498 -33.52 -30.20 6.38
C ALA A 498 -33.45 -30.07 7.91
N VAL A 499 -32.74 -29.07 8.42
CA VAL A 499 -32.46 -28.84 9.85
C VAL A 499 -32.58 -27.35 10.22
N GLY A 500 -32.71 -27.05 11.51
CA GLY A 500 -32.50 -25.69 12.02
C GLY A 500 -31.01 -25.32 12.04
N LEU A 501 -30.69 -24.02 12.04
CA LEU A 501 -29.31 -23.58 12.26
C LEU A 501 -28.91 -23.89 13.71
N PRO A 502 -27.87 -24.71 13.96
CA PRO A 502 -27.50 -25.06 15.33
C PRO A 502 -27.05 -23.84 16.15
N THR A 503 -27.36 -23.82 17.44
CA THR A 503 -27.06 -22.70 18.37
C THR A 503 -26.03 -23.09 19.42
N ALA A 504 -25.08 -23.96 19.07
CA ALA A 504 -23.98 -24.35 19.95
C ALA A 504 -23.12 -23.15 20.39
N ALA A 505 -22.48 -23.28 21.55
CA ALA A 505 -21.58 -22.27 22.08
C ALA A 505 -20.41 -21.99 21.11
N PRO A 506 -19.83 -20.78 21.14
CA PRO A 506 -18.66 -20.47 20.32
C PRO A 506 -17.48 -21.40 20.61
N VAL A 507 -16.85 -21.89 19.55
CA VAL A 507 -15.66 -22.74 19.57
C VAL A 507 -14.44 -21.89 19.93
N PRO A 508 -13.74 -22.18 21.04
CA PRO A 508 -12.53 -21.47 21.42
C PRO A 508 -11.35 -21.83 20.49
N LEU A 509 -10.34 -20.96 20.46
CA LEU A 509 -9.13 -21.16 19.66
C LEU A 509 -8.44 -22.52 19.93
N ALA A 510 -8.45 -23.00 21.17
CA ALA A 510 -7.89 -24.30 21.52
C ALA A 510 -8.60 -25.47 20.82
N GLU A 511 -9.91 -25.38 20.61
CA GLU A 511 -10.67 -26.40 19.88
C GLU A 511 -10.44 -26.31 18.37
N LEU A 512 -10.28 -25.10 17.82
CA LEU A 512 -9.84 -24.94 16.41
C LEU A 512 -8.47 -25.58 16.16
N ARG A 513 -7.52 -25.39 17.09
CA ARG A 513 -6.19 -26.04 17.01
C ARG A 513 -6.32 -27.56 17.06
N ARG A 514 -7.15 -28.11 17.94
CA ARG A 514 -7.41 -29.55 18.02
C ARG A 514 -8.04 -30.09 16.74
N ALA A 515 -9.01 -29.37 16.15
CA ALA A 515 -9.65 -29.77 14.91
C ALA A 515 -8.63 -29.83 13.76
N VAL A 516 -7.75 -28.83 13.62
CA VAL A 516 -6.67 -28.88 12.62
C VAL A 516 -5.70 -30.03 12.91
N ALA A 517 -5.26 -30.19 14.16
CA ALA A 517 -4.31 -31.24 14.55
C ALA A 517 -4.84 -32.67 14.35
N LEU A 518 -6.16 -32.88 14.47
CA LEU A 518 -6.80 -34.17 14.21
C LEU A 518 -6.63 -34.59 12.73
N HIS A 519 -6.64 -33.60 11.83
CA HIS A 519 -6.63 -33.80 10.39
C HIS A 519 -5.26 -33.63 9.74
N ALA A 520 -4.38 -32.88 10.39
CA ALA A 520 -3.03 -32.55 9.98
C ALA A 520 -2.14 -32.46 11.24
N PRO A 521 -1.67 -33.59 11.79
CA PRO A 521 -0.92 -33.63 13.05
C PRO A 521 0.42 -32.90 12.98
N ASP A 522 1.00 -32.80 11.78
CA ASP A 522 2.26 -32.11 11.51
C ASP A 522 2.07 -30.64 11.13
N ALA A 523 0.83 -30.11 11.22
CA ALA A 523 0.55 -28.72 10.92
C ALA A 523 1.38 -27.78 11.80
N ALA A 524 1.92 -26.72 11.21
CA ALA A 524 2.77 -25.75 11.89
C ALA A 524 2.29 -24.31 11.67
N VAL A 525 2.47 -23.46 12.68
CA VAL A 525 2.25 -22.03 12.62
C VAL A 525 3.59 -21.33 12.47
N VAL A 526 3.71 -20.49 11.45
CA VAL A 526 4.85 -19.58 11.25
C VAL A 526 4.36 -18.15 11.47
N ASP A 527 5.01 -17.42 12.35
CA ASP A 527 4.74 -16.00 12.55
C ASP A 527 5.33 -15.21 11.37
N LEU A 528 4.52 -14.31 10.78
CA LEU A 528 4.91 -13.50 9.63
C LEU A 528 5.20 -12.04 10.01
N ASP A 529 5.36 -11.77 11.31
CA ASP A 529 5.59 -10.44 11.89
C ASP A 529 7.05 -9.97 11.71
N HIS A 530 7.63 -10.23 10.54
CA HIS A 530 9.02 -9.87 10.21
C HIS A 530 9.16 -8.45 9.67
N ASP A 531 8.06 -7.81 9.25
CA ASP A 531 8.06 -6.42 8.76
C ASP A 531 7.74 -5.46 9.93
N PRO A 532 8.73 -4.76 10.48
CA PRO A 532 8.55 -3.83 11.60
C PRO A 532 7.69 -2.63 11.22
N GLY A 533 7.60 -2.26 9.93
CA GLY A 533 6.68 -1.23 9.46
C GLY A 533 5.23 -1.63 9.70
N VAL A 534 4.89 -2.89 9.43
CA VAL A 534 3.54 -3.45 9.62
C VAL A 534 3.26 -3.72 11.11
N VAL A 535 4.21 -4.29 11.85
CA VAL A 535 4.04 -4.56 13.29
C VAL A 535 3.77 -3.27 14.08
N ARG A 536 4.38 -2.14 13.71
CA ARG A 536 4.09 -0.83 14.33
C ARG A 536 2.64 -0.37 14.16
N LEU A 537 1.96 -0.87 13.13
CA LEU A 537 0.54 -0.63 12.90
C LEU A 537 -0.34 -1.56 13.73
N GLY A 538 0.25 -2.32 14.68
CA GLY A 538 -0.43 -3.30 15.51
C GLY A 538 -1.18 -4.34 14.69
N ILE A 539 -0.57 -4.78 13.58
CA ILE A 539 -1.07 -5.86 12.74
C ILE A 539 -0.12 -7.04 12.92
N SER A 540 -0.69 -8.18 13.27
CA SER A 540 -0.01 -9.48 13.30
C SER A 540 -0.51 -10.35 12.17
N ALA A 541 0.37 -11.14 11.56
CA ALA A 541 0.01 -12.13 10.57
C ALA A 541 0.69 -13.48 10.85
N VAL A 542 -0.01 -14.55 10.51
CA VAL A 542 0.47 -15.92 10.68
C VAL A 542 0.17 -16.76 9.45
N LYS A 543 0.98 -17.81 9.28
CA LYS A 543 0.77 -18.87 8.30
C LYS A 543 0.60 -20.21 9.02
N VAL A 544 -0.54 -20.86 8.85
CA VAL A 544 -0.72 -22.29 9.15
C VAL A 544 -0.32 -23.07 7.91
N VAL A 545 0.77 -23.84 8.04
CA VAL A 545 1.27 -24.75 7.03
C VAL A 545 0.74 -26.15 7.32
N VAL A 546 0.15 -26.76 6.31
CA VAL A 546 -0.29 -28.17 6.29
C VAL A 546 0.34 -28.84 5.08
N ASP A 547 0.64 -30.14 5.19
CA ASP A 547 1.31 -30.91 4.14
C ASP A 547 0.41 -31.34 2.99
#